data_AF-A0A7X9FNT4-F1
#
_entry.id   AF-A0A7X9FNT4-F1
#
_cell.length_a   1.000
_cell.length_b   1.000
_cell.length_c   1.000
_cell.angle_alpha   90.00
_cell.angle_beta   90.00
_cell.angle_gamma   90.00
#
_symmetry.space_group_name_H-M   'P 1'
#
loop_
_entity.id
_entity.type
_entity.pdbx_description
1 polymer ?
#
loop_
_entity_poly.entity_id
_entity_poly.type
_entity_poly.pdbx_seq_one_letter_code
_entity_poly.pdbx_strand_id
1 'polypeptide(L)' 'RGIGSALVRESLRRMRNAGASGIVLVGDPGFYARFGFGNARGLVYQDVPDRYVLAADLAGSSPTGRIIAHTAFDVSDI' A
#
# COMPACT_ATOMS: atom_id res chain seq x y z
N ARG A 1 -1.84 3.47 -22.29
CA ARG A 1 -2.49 2.14 -22.31
C ARG A 1 -2.67 1.70 -20.84
N GLY A 2 -3.90 1.54 -20.33
CA GLY A 2 -4.23 1.40 -18.89
C GLY A 2 -3.77 0.10 -18.19
N ILE A 3 -2.66 -0.48 -18.61
CA ILE A 3 -2.14 -1.78 -18.14
C ILE A 3 -1.82 -1.72 -16.64
N GLY A 4 -1.09 -0.69 -16.19
CA GLY A 4 -0.78 -0.53 -14.76
C GLY A 4 -2.03 -0.46 -13.88
N SER A 5 -3.08 0.24 -14.34
CA SER A 5 -4.36 0.29 -13.64
C SER A 5 -5.06 -1.07 -13.61
N ALA A 6 -4.99 -1.86 -14.68
CA ALA A 6 -5.53 -3.21 -14.71
C ALA A 6 -4.78 -4.13 -13.73
N LEU A 7 -3.45 -4.03 -13.67
CA LEU A 7 -2.63 -4.78 -12.73
C LEU A 7 -2.98 -4.45 -11.27
N VAL A 8 -3.11 -3.17 -10.91
CA VAL A 8 -3.48 -2.79 -9.52
C VAL A 8 -4.85 -3.35 -9.13
N ARG A 9 -5.85 -3.27 -10.02
CA ARG A 9 -7.19 -3.82 -9.77
C ARG A 9 -7.17 -5.33 -9.59
N GLU A 10 -6.43 -6.04 -10.44
CA GLU A 10 -6.32 -7.50 -10.35
C GLU A 10 -5.57 -7.94 -9.09
N SER A 11 -4.51 -7.24 -8.69
CA SER A 11 -3.81 -7.49 -7.43
C SER A 11 -4.74 -7.33 -6.23
N LEU A 12 -5.52 -6.24 -6.17
CA LEU A 12 -6.51 -6.03 -5.10
C LEU A 12 -7.54 -7.16 -5.05
N ARG A 13 -8.06 -7.59 -6.20
CA ARG A 13 -9.00 -8.71 -6.29
C ARG A 13 -8.39 -10.02 -5.76
N ARG A 14 -7.17 -10.35 -6.18
CA ARG A 14 -6.47 -11.56 -5.73
C ARG A 14 -6.18 -11.52 -4.23
N MET A 15 -5.75 -10.39 -3.69
CA MET A 15 -5.46 -10.26 -2.25
C MET A 15 -6.72 -10.38 -1.39
N ARG A 16 -7.86 -9.83 -1.83
CA ARG A 16 -9.15 -10.05 -1.17
C ARG A 16 -9.50 -11.54 -1.14
N ASN A 17 -9.38 -12.24 -2.27
CA ASN A 17 -9.67 -13.67 -2.36
C ASN A 17 -8.71 -14.54 -1.52
N ALA A 18 -7.49 -14.07 -1.31
CA ALA A 18 -6.50 -14.72 -0.44
C ALA A 18 -6.71 -14.42 1.05
N GLY A 19 -7.70 -13.60 1.42
CA GLY A 19 -8.00 -13.27 2.81
C GLY A 19 -7.05 -12.26 3.45
N ALA A 20 -6.36 -11.43 2.65
CA ALA A 20 -5.53 -10.37 3.20
C ALA A 20 -6.38 -9.27 3.87
N SER A 21 -5.91 -8.78 5.02
CA SER A 21 -6.60 -7.72 5.77
C SER A 21 -6.43 -6.32 5.17
N GLY A 22 -5.36 -6.10 4.40
CA GLY A 22 -5.04 -4.81 3.83
C GLY A 22 -3.84 -4.86 2.89
N ILE A 23 -3.61 -3.78 2.15
CA ILE A 23 -2.41 -3.55 1.35
C ILE A 23 -1.87 -2.16 1.67
N VAL A 24 -0.56 -2.04 1.86
CA VAL A 24 0.13 -0.74 1.98
C VAL A 24 1.08 -0.52 0.80
N LEU A 25 1.32 0.75 0.45
CA LEU A 25 2.32 1.13 -0.55
C LEU A 25 2.89 2.52 -0.28
N VAL A 26 4.03 2.81 -0.90
CA VAL A 26 4.58 4.16 -1.03
C VAL A 26 4.33 4.66 -2.45
N GLY A 27 3.62 5.79 -2.61
CA GLY A 27 3.31 6.31 -3.93
C GLY A 27 2.43 7.56 -3.96
N ASP A 28 2.08 8.02 -5.16
CA ASP A 28 1.30 9.25 -5.37
C ASP A 28 -0.19 9.08 -5.00
N PRO A 29 -0.72 9.86 -4.03
CA PRO A 29 -2.12 9.74 -3.62
C PRO A 29 -3.13 10.05 -4.74
N GLY A 30 -2.81 10.98 -5.65
CA GLY A 30 -3.68 11.32 -6.77
C GLY A 30 -3.83 10.15 -7.77
N PHE A 31 -2.78 9.37 -7.97
CA PHE A 31 -2.83 8.19 -8.83
C PHE A 31 -3.56 7.01 -8.17
N TYR A 32 -3.30 6.74 -6.88
CA TYR A 32 -3.77 5.53 -6.21
C TYR A 32 -5.18 5.65 -5.60
N ALA A 33 -5.67 6.86 -5.34
CA ALA A 33 -7.01 7.10 -4.76
C ALA A 33 -8.14 6.40 -5.55
N ARG A 34 -8.05 6.36 -6.88
CA ARG A 34 -9.05 5.71 -7.76
C ARG A 34 -9.18 4.19 -7.60
N PHE A 35 -8.29 3.56 -6.84
CA PHE A 35 -8.35 2.12 -6.52
C PHE A 35 -8.78 1.84 -5.08
N GLY A 36 -9.08 2.89 -4.29
CA GLY A 36 -9.46 2.77 -2.88
C GLY A 36 -8.29 2.86 -1.90
N PHE A 37 -7.11 3.28 -2.34
CA PHE A 37 -6.02 3.63 -1.42
C PHE A 37 -6.25 5.02 -0.84
N GLY A 38 -6.02 5.17 0.47
CA GLY A 38 -6.06 6.45 1.17
C GLY A 38 -4.84 6.63 2.05
N ASN A 39 -4.73 7.80 2.69
CA ASN A 39 -3.69 8.03 3.70
C ASN A 39 -3.79 6.97 4.81
N ALA A 40 -2.69 6.27 5.05
CA ALA A 40 -2.59 5.22 6.04
C ALA A 40 -2.42 5.79 7.45
N ARG A 41 -3.45 6.45 7.98
CA ARG A 41 -3.38 7.15 9.28
C ARG A 41 -2.89 6.21 10.38
N GLY A 42 -1.77 6.58 11.01
CA GLY A 42 -1.17 5.80 12.09
C GLY A 42 -0.23 4.69 11.63
N LEU A 43 -0.11 4.43 10.32
CA LEU A 43 0.97 3.62 9.76
C LEU A 43 2.09 4.51 9.24
N VAL A 44 3.32 4.18 9.62
CA VAL A 44 4.52 4.94 9.23
C VAL A 44 5.50 4.00 8.53
N TYR A 45 6.04 4.43 7.39
CA TYR A 45 7.17 3.77 6.75
C TYR A 45 8.40 4.68 6.87
N GLN A 46 9.52 4.10 7.29
CA GLN A 46 10.72 4.85 7.65
C GLN A 46 11.19 5.73 6.47
N ASP A 47 11.58 6.97 6.80
CA ASP A 47 12.12 7.98 5.87
C ASP A 47 11.19 8.34 4.69
N VAL A 48 9.90 7.99 4.78
CA VAL A 48 8.88 8.34 3.79
C VAL A 48 7.84 9.27 4.40
N PRO A 49 7.58 10.45 3.80
CA PRO A 49 6.51 11.33 4.27
C PRO A 49 5.14 10.65 4.26
N ASP A 50 4.38 10.79 5.36
CA ASP A 50 3.08 10.15 5.58
C ASP A 50 2.09 10.30 4.41
N ARG A 51 2.13 11.42 3.69
CA ARG A 51 1.26 11.66 2.52
C ARG A 51 1.47 10.69 1.36
N TYR A 52 2.61 10.01 1.33
CA TYR A 52 2.94 9.00 0.33
C TYR A 52 2.76 7.57 0.87
N VAL A 53 2.51 7.40 2.17
CA VAL A 53 2.19 6.10 2.77
C VAL A 53 0.69 5.87 2.65
N LEU A 54 0.30 4.97 1.75
CA LEU A 54 -1.10 4.73 1.41
C LEU A 54 -1.52 3.31 1.78
N ALA A 55 -2.78 3.15 2.19
CA ALA A 55 -3.35 1.86 2.54
C ALA A 55 -4.71 1.65 1.84
N ALA A 56 -4.95 0.41 1.42
CA ALA A 56 -6.26 -0.10 1.03
C ALA A 56 -6.71 -1.12 2.08
N ASP A 57 -7.80 -0.80 2.80
CA ASP A 57 -8.42 -1.73 3.74
C ASP A 57 -9.25 -2.77 2.97
N LEU A 58 -9.02 -4.04 3.28
CA LEU A 58 -9.69 -5.16 2.66
C LEU A 58 -10.64 -5.89 3.62
N ALA A 59 -10.54 -5.66 4.93
CA ALA A 59 -11.23 -6.45 5.96
C ALA A 59 -11.87 -5.62 7.09
N GLY A 60 -11.95 -4.29 6.97
CA GLY A 60 -12.55 -3.43 8.00
C GLY A 60 -11.60 -3.16 9.17
N SER A 61 -10.29 -3.22 8.94
CA SER A 61 -9.26 -3.08 9.96
C SER A 61 -8.47 -1.77 9.78
N SER A 62 -8.16 -1.11 10.91
CA SER A 62 -7.39 0.13 10.94
C SER A 62 -6.14 -0.05 11.81
N PRO A 63 -5.13 -0.80 11.34
CA PRO A 63 -3.91 -1.02 12.09
C PRO A 63 -3.10 0.27 12.21
N THR A 64 -2.30 0.37 13.27
CA THR A 64 -1.34 1.44 13.51
C THR A 64 0.02 0.86 13.84
N GLY A 65 1.10 1.61 13.59
CA GLY A 65 2.47 1.20 13.87
C GLY A 65 3.42 1.39 12.69
N ARG A 66 4.60 0.78 12.79
CA ARG A 66 5.64 0.87 11.76
C ARG A 66 5.46 -0.24 10.72
N ILE A 67 5.45 0.13 9.45
CA ILE A 67 5.53 -0.81 8.34
C ILE A 67 6.97 -1.32 8.24
N ILE A 68 7.13 -2.63 8.23
CA ILE A 68 8.42 -3.30 7.99
C ILE A 68 8.29 -4.06 6.67
N ALA A 69 8.99 -3.60 5.65
CA ALA A 69 9.06 -4.31 4.39
C ALA A 69 10.00 -5.52 4.51
N HIS A 70 9.93 -6.43 3.54
CA HIS A 70 10.93 -7.47 3.41
C HIS A 70 12.31 -6.85 3.19
N THR A 71 13.39 -7.46 3.70
CA THR A 71 14.78 -6.95 3.59
C THR A 71 15.27 -6.77 2.16
N ALA A 72 14.58 -7.35 1.17
CA ALA A 72 14.83 -7.11 -0.24
C ALA A 72 14.53 -5.66 -0.68
N PHE A 73 13.81 -4.90 0.15
CA PHE A 73 13.57 -3.47 -0.02
C PHE A 73 14.57 -2.61 0.76
N ASP A 74 15.48 -3.21 1.53
CA ASP A 74 16.56 -2.47 2.16
C ASP A 74 17.57 -2.07 1.08
N VAL A 75 17.96 -0.80 1.09
CA VAL A 75 19.05 -0.33 0.25
C VAL A 75 20.33 -0.55 1.05
N SER A 76 21.06 -1.62 0.74
CA SER A 76 22.47 -1.70 1.12
C SER A 76 23.22 -0.71 0.24
N ASP A 77 23.95 0.24 0.85
CA ASP A 77 24.89 1.07 0.09
C ASP A 77 25.80 0.15 -0.76
N ILE A 78 25.80 0.35 -2.08
CA ILE A 78 26.79 -0.22 -3.02
C ILE A 78 27.87 0.83 -3.22
#